data_AF-A0A3S3QD29-F1
#
_entry.id   AF-A0A3S3QD29-F1
#
_cell.length_a   1.000
_cell.length_b   1.000
_cell.length_c   1.000
_cell.angle_alpha   90.00
_cell.angle_beta   90.00
_cell.angle_gamma   90.00
#
_symmetry.space_group_name_H-M   'P 1'
#
loop_
_entity.id
_entity.type
_entity.pdbx_description
1 polymer ?
#
loop_
_entity_poly.entity_id
_entity_poly.type
_entity_poly.pdbx_seq_one_letter_code
_entity_poly.pdbx_strand_id
1 'polypeptide(L)'
;MYEQLKQYSRLTLAASTTVLVVIISLLLVIFGYKLIGVELRKTEIIFAFLVPLVIASTINWYIYGLIKRLEKLESELRKSISKEKEDIYLATIHGAQHVTNNLLNGLQLINIEIENNPSFDRDILKLFNEMQEEAKELIENLSSVKQISSESIMKSVKPGIGKKR
;
A
#
# COMPACT_ATOMS: atom_id res chain seq x y z
N MET A 1 2.92 -15.10 -13.45
CA MET A 1 4.35 -15.15 -13.86
C MET A 1 5.30 -14.84 -12.70
N TYR A 2 5.22 -13.68 -12.03
CA TYR A 2 6.10 -13.32 -10.89
C TYR A 2 5.96 -14.26 -9.67
N GLU A 3 4.72 -14.58 -9.28
CA GLU A 3 4.39 -15.57 -8.23
C GLU A 3 5.04 -16.95 -8.49
N GLN A 4 4.97 -17.44 -9.73
CA GLN A 4 5.52 -18.73 -10.11
C GLN A 4 7.05 -18.74 -10.06
N LEU A 5 7.72 -17.68 -10.54
CA LEU A 5 9.18 -17.51 -10.43
C LEU A 5 9.66 -17.50 -8.97
N LYS A 6 8.93 -16.80 -8.09
CA LYS A 6 9.22 -16.74 -6.65
C LYS A 6 9.03 -18.11 -5.98
N GLN A 7 7.99 -18.86 -6.37
CA GLN A 7 7.70 -20.19 -5.84
C GLN A 7 8.74 -21.23 -6.28
N TYR A 8 9.16 -21.21 -7.56
CA TYR A 8 10.25 -22.05 -8.06
C TYR A 8 11.58 -21.73 -7.36
N SER A 9 11.93 -20.46 -7.18
CA SER A 9 13.15 -20.06 -6.46
C SER A 9 13.15 -20.53 -4.99
N ARG A 10 12.01 -20.48 -4.31
CA ARG A 10 11.89 -20.97 -2.92
C ARG A 10 12.00 -22.50 -2.84
N LEU A 11 11.43 -23.21 -3.80
CA LEU A 11 11.45 -24.67 -3.85
C LEU A 11 12.83 -25.21 -4.20
N THR A 12 13.54 -24.57 -5.14
CA THR A 12 14.94 -24.92 -5.45
C THR A 12 15.88 -24.63 -4.28
N LEU A 13 15.66 -23.53 -3.53
CA LEU A 13 16.40 -23.22 -2.31
C LEU A 13 16.13 -24.23 -1.18
N ALA A 14 14.88 -24.64 -0.98
CA ALA A 14 14.53 -25.64 0.02
C ALA A 14 15.10 -27.02 -0.32
N ALA A 15 15.10 -27.40 -1.60
CA ALA A 15 15.71 -28.64 -2.06
C ALA A 15 17.24 -28.62 -1.89
N SER A 16 17.91 -27.53 -2.28
CA SER A 16 19.37 -27.41 -2.16
C SER A 16 19.84 -27.40 -0.71
N THR A 17 19.12 -26.71 0.19
CA THR A 17 19.43 -26.71 1.62
C THR A 17 19.21 -28.08 2.25
N THR A 18 18.16 -28.81 1.87
CA THR A 18 17.93 -30.18 2.37
C THR A 18 19.04 -31.14 1.94
N VAL A 19 19.46 -31.08 0.67
CA VAL A 19 20.58 -31.88 0.15
C VAL A 19 21.87 -31.56 0.89
N LEU A 20 22.16 -30.27 1.10
CA LEU A 20 23.35 -29.82 1.82
C LEU A 20 23.38 -30.34 3.27
N VAL A 21 22.25 -30.25 3.98
CA VAL A 21 22.13 -30.73 5.36
C VAL A 21 22.34 -32.25 5.44
N VAL A 22 21.79 -33.02 4.49
CA VAL A 22 22.00 -34.48 4.44
C VAL A 22 23.48 -34.83 4.20
N ILE A 23 24.15 -34.11 3.28
CA ILE A 23 25.58 -34.31 3.02
C ILE A 23 26.41 -34.01 4.26
N ILE A 24 26.15 -32.89 4.95
CA ILE A 24 26.87 -32.51 6.17
C ILE A 24 26.64 -33.56 7.28
N SER A 25 25.40 -34.03 7.45
CA SER A 25 25.06 -35.08 8.42
C SER A 25 25.88 -36.36 8.18
N LEU A 26 25.96 -36.81 6.92
CA LEU A 26 26.75 -38.00 6.56
C LEU A 26 28.26 -37.79 6.77
N LEU A 27 28.80 -36.62 6.41
CA LEU A 27 30.21 -36.28 6.62
C LEU A 27 30.59 -36.29 8.11
N LEU A 28 29.72 -35.75 8.98
CA LEU A 28 29.94 -35.75 10.43
C LEU A 28 30.01 -37.17 10.99
N VAL A 29 29.11 -38.05 10.55
CA VAL A 29 29.12 -39.45 10.98
C VAL A 29 30.37 -40.16 10.47
N ILE A 30 30.74 -40.02 9.19
CA ILE A 30 31.96 -40.65 8.65
C ILE A 30 33.22 -40.16 9.39
N PHE A 31 33.32 -38.85 9.62
CA PHE A 31 34.48 -38.26 10.31
C PHE A 31 34.56 -38.70 11.77
N GLY A 32 33.43 -38.71 12.50
CA GLY A 32 33.37 -39.14 13.89
C GLY A 32 33.80 -40.59 14.07
N TYR A 33 33.32 -41.51 13.21
CA TYR A 33 33.69 -42.92 13.29
C TYR A 33 35.16 -43.16 12.93
N LYS A 34 35.69 -42.42 11.95
CA LYS A 34 37.12 -42.47 11.62
C LYS A 34 38.00 -42.01 12.79
N LEU A 35 37.55 -41.03 13.56
CA LEU A 35 38.28 -40.48 14.70
C LEU A 35 38.27 -41.42 15.91
N ILE A 36 37.17 -42.17 16.10
CA ILE A 36 37.01 -43.14 17.21
C ILE A 36 37.62 -44.51 16.84
N GLY A 37 37.90 -44.77 15.55
CA GLY A 37 38.51 -46.02 15.08
C GLY A 37 37.57 -47.22 15.11
N VAL A 38 36.25 -46.97 15.08
CA VAL A 38 35.20 -48.00 15.14
C VAL A 38 34.58 -48.19 13.75
N GLU A 39 34.21 -49.44 13.42
CA GLU A 39 33.54 -49.75 12.16
C GLU A 39 32.12 -49.18 12.11
N LEU A 40 31.77 -48.60 10.97
CA LEU A 40 30.45 -48.02 10.71
C LEU A 40 29.36 -49.10 10.64
N ARG A 41 28.34 -48.98 11.49
CA ARG A 41 27.17 -49.87 11.40
C ARG A 41 26.15 -49.31 10.42
N LYS A 42 25.52 -50.20 9.64
CA LYS A 42 24.50 -49.83 8.64
C LYS A 42 23.34 -49.02 9.24
N THR A 43 22.98 -49.29 10.49
CA THR A 43 21.91 -48.59 11.21
C THR A 43 22.21 -47.10 11.40
N GLU A 44 23.47 -46.74 11.66
CA GLU A 44 23.87 -45.35 11.95
C GLU A 44 23.83 -44.49 10.68
N ILE A 45 24.19 -45.07 9.53
CA ILE A 45 24.07 -44.41 8.22
C ILE A 45 22.60 -44.14 7.87
N ILE A 46 21.71 -45.10 8.15
CA ILE A 46 20.28 -44.96 7.90
C ILE A 46 19.70 -43.80 8.73
N PHE A 47 20.07 -43.70 10.00
CA PHE A 47 19.65 -42.57 10.85
C PHE A 47 20.22 -41.23 10.38
N ALA A 48 21.50 -41.20 9.97
CA ALA A 48 22.15 -39.99 9.46
C ALA A 48 21.46 -39.40 8.22
N PHE A 49 20.78 -40.25 7.44
CA PHE A 49 19.99 -39.84 6.28
C PHE A 49 18.53 -39.52 6.62
N LEU A 50 17.86 -40.37 7.41
CA LEU A 50 16.42 -40.22 7.71
C LEU A 50 16.13 -39.01 8.61
N VAL A 51 16.94 -38.80 9.64
CA VAL A 51 16.68 -37.75 10.64
C VAL A 51 16.64 -36.36 10.01
N PRO A 52 17.64 -35.93 9.19
CA PRO A 52 17.58 -34.61 8.59
C PRO A 52 16.44 -34.45 7.58
N LEU A 53 16.06 -35.53 6.88
CA LEU A 53 14.98 -35.49 5.88
C LEU A 53 13.62 -35.22 6.54
N VAL A 54 13.32 -35.91 7.65
CA VAL A 54 12.08 -35.70 8.42
C VAL A 54 12.03 -34.32 9.04
N ILE A 55 13.14 -33.87 9.66
CA ILE A 55 13.23 -32.56 10.30
C ILE A 55 13.08 -31.44 9.26
N ALA A 56 13.85 -31.49 8.16
CA ALA A 56 13.79 -30.48 7.11
C ALA A 56 12.40 -30.38 6.47
N SER A 57 11.75 -31.51 6.22
CA SER A 57 10.38 -31.54 5.69
C SER A 57 9.39 -30.84 6.62
N THR A 58 9.45 -31.18 7.92
CA THR A 58 8.54 -30.61 8.94
C THR A 58 8.75 -29.10 9.09
N ILE A 59 10.01 -28.66 9.15
CA ILE A 59 10.36 -27.24 9.25
C ILE A 59 9.91 -26.47 8.01
N ASN A 60 10.15 -27.00 6.81
CA ASN A 60 9.74 -26.35 5.57
C ASN A 60 8.23 -26.16 5.49
N TRP A 61 7.45 -27.18 5.89
CA TRP A 61 6.00 -27.07 5.95
C TRP A 61 5.55 -25.95 6.91
N TYR A 62 6.15 -25.91 8.11
CA TYR A 62 5.83 -24.90 9.11
C TYR A 62 6.16 -23.48 8.63
N ILE A 63 7.37 -23.28 8.08
CA ILE A 63 7.80 -21.98 7.54
C ILE A 63 6.90 -21.53 6.39
N TYR A 64 6.52 -22.44 5.49
CA TYR A 64 5.59 -22.12 4.41
C TYR A 64 4.25 -21.62 4.95
N GLY A 65 3.72 -22.27 5.99
CA GLY A 65 2.50 -21.84 6.68
C GLY A 65 2.63 -20.43 7.28
N LEU A 66 3.76 -20.11 7.90
CA LEU A 66 4.03 -18.78 8.45
C LEU A 66 4.12 -17.70 7.37
N ILE A 67 4.85 -17.97 6.28
CA ILE A 67 4.97 -17.02 5.16
C ILE A 67 3.60 -16.70 4.57
N LYS A 68 2.74 -17.71 4.38
CA LYS A 68 1.40 -17.51 3.85
C LYS A 68 0.52 -16.66 4.78
N ARG A 69 0.66 -16.83 6.09
CA ARG A 69 -0.03 -15.98 7.08
C ARG A 69 0.48 -14.54 7.03
N LEU A 70 1.79 -14.36 6.88
CA LEU A 70 2.42 -13.05 6.79
C LEU A 70 1.99 -12.30 5.52
N GLU A 71 1.97 -12.96 4.36
CA GLU A 71 1.50 -12.39 3.09
C GLU A 71 0.01 -11.99 3.19
N LYS A 72 -0.82 -12.77 3.90
CA LYS A 72 -2.22 -12.42 4.16
C LYS A 72 -2.34 -11.16 5.04
N LEU A 73 -1.62 -11.11 6.16
CA LEU A 73 -1.63 -9.96 7.08
C LEU A 73 -1.13 -8.69 6.40
N GLU A 74 -0.07 -8.80 5.59
CA GLU A 74 0.45 -7.66 4.83
C GLU A 74 -0.60 -7.14 3.83
N SER A 75 -1.31 -8.03 3.15
CA SER A 75 -2.39 -7.64 2.23
C SER A 75 -3.53 -6.94 2.95
N GLU A 76 -3.95 -7.47 4.11
CA GLU A 76 -5.00 -6.86 4.95
C GLU A 76 -4.58 -5.47 5.45
N LEU A 77 -3.33 -5.34 5.92
CA LEU A 77 -2.77 -4.06 6.36
C LEU A 77 -2.69 -3.04 5.21
N ARG A 78 -2.25 -3.45 4.02
CA ARG A 78 -2.23 -2.56 2.85
C ARG A 78 -3.63 -2.06 2.49
N LYS A 79 -4.64 -2.94 2.58
CA LYS A 79 -6.05 -2.57 2.36
C LYS A 79 -6.55 -1.61 3.44
N SER A 80 -6.24 -1.85 4.71
CA SER A 80 -6.68 -0.96 5.80
C SER A 80 -6.05 0.43 5.66
N ILE A 81 -4.75 0.51 5.35
CA ILE A 81 -4.06 1.79 5.11
C ILE A 81 -4.67 2.52 3.91
N SER A 82 -4.98 1.81 2.83
CA SER A 82 -5.62 2.44 1.66
C SER A 82 -7.00 3.00 2.00
N LYS A 83 -7.78 2.28 2.80
CA LYS A 83 -9.10 2.72 3.25
C LYS A 83 -9.02 3.91 4.21
N GLU A 84 -8.10 3.87 5.17
CA GLU A 84 -7.90 4.97 6.11
C GLU A 84 -7.46 6.25 5.38
N LYS A 85 -6.59 6.14 4.38
CA LYS A 85 -6.22 7.28 3.51
C LYS A 85 -7.42 7.86 2.76
N GLU A 86 -8.30 6.99 2.28
CA GLU A 86 -9.55 7.40 1.62
C GLU A 86 -10.49 8.12 2.60
N ASP A 87 -10.69 7.57 3.80
CA ASP A 87 -11.53 8.16 4.84
C ASP A 87 -11.00 9.56 5.27
N ILE A 88 -9.68 9.70 5.47
CA ILE A 88 -9.04 10.99 5.80
C ILE A 88 -9.24 12.01 4.67
N TYR A 89 -9.05 11.59 3.42
CA TYR A 89 -9.26 12.46 2.27
C TYR A 89 -10.71 12.96 2.21
N LEU A 90 -11.69 12.06 2.29
CA LEU A 90 -13.11 12.42 2.26
C LEU A 90 -13.46 13.38 3.41
N ALA A 91 -12.98 13.11 4.62
CA ALA A 91 -13.18 14.01 5.76
C ALA A 91 -12.56 15.40 5.52
N THR A 92 -11.36 15.45 4.93
CA THR A 92 -10.67 16.70 4.60
C THR A 92 -11.43 17.50 3.54
N ILE A 93 -11.91 16.84 2.48
CA ILE A 93 -12.69 17.48 1.42
C ILE A 93 -14.01 18.01 1.95
N HIS A 94 -14.74 17.23 2.73
CA HIS A 94 -15.97 17.69 3.38
C HIS A 94 -15.72 18.89 4.30
N GLY A 95 -14.63 18.86 5.08
CA GLY A 95 -14.21 19.98 5.91
C GLY A 95 -13.91 21.24 5.08
N ALA A 96 -13.13 21.11 4.00
CA ALA A 96 -12.81 22.20 3.09
C ALA A 96 -14.08 22.78 2.43
N GLN A 97 -14.98 21.92 1.96
CA GLN A 97 -16.26 22.34 1.38
C GLN A 97 -17.10 23.12 2.40
N HIS A 98 -17.16 22.66 3.65
CA HIS A 98 -17.89 23.38 4.71
C HIS A 98 -17.29 24.76 5.01
N VAL A 99 -15.96 24.85 5.14
CA VAL A 99 -15.27 26.13 5.37
C VAL A 99 -15.49 27.08 4.20
N THR A 100 -15.33 26.61 2.97
CA THR A 100 -15.50 27.44 1.77
C THR A 100 -16.94 27.87 1.56
N ASN A 101 -17.91 26.99 1.80
CA ASN A 101 -19.33 27.37 1.75
C ASN A 101 -19.66 28.43 2.79
N ASN A 102 -19.15 28.31 4.02
CA ASN A 102 -19.34 29.34 5.04
C ASN A 102 -18.71 30.67 4.63
N LEU A 103 -17.53 30.65 4.03
CA LEU A 103 -16.89 31.85 3.49
C LEU A 103 -17.74 32.47 2.36
N LEU A 104 -18.17 31.68 1.37
CA LEU A 104 -19.01 32.14 0.26
C LEU A 104 -20.32 32.77 0.77
N ASN A 105 -20.98 32.14 1.74
CA ASN A 105 -22.16 32.71 2.38
C ASN A 105 -21.85 34.04 3.09
N GLY A 106 -20.70 34.15 3.76
CA GLY A 106 -20.24 35.40 4.37
C GLY A 106 -19.96 36.50 3.34
N LEU A 107 -19.43 36.13 2.17
CA LEU A 107 -19.19 37.08 1.08
C LEU A 107 -20.49 37.55 0.38
N GLN A 108 -21.58 36.79 0.46
CA GLN A 108 -22.90 37.27 0.00
C GLN A 108 -23.37 38.50 0.79
N LEU A 109 -22.99 38.62 2.07
CA LEU A 109 -23.28 39.81 2.87
C LEU A 109 -22.59 41.05 2.29
N ILE A 110 -21.39 40.89 1.73
CA ILE A 110 -20.66 41.97 1.06
C ILE A 110 -21.38 42.40 -0.22
N ASN A 111 -21.95 41.46 -0.98
CA ASN A 111 -22.75 41.78 -2.17
C ASN A 111 -23.95 42.68 -1.82
N ILE A 112 -24.62 42.42 -0.70
CA ILE A 112 -25.73 43.26 -0.22
C ILE A 112 -25.24 44.69 0.10
N GLU A 113 -24.07 44.82 0.72
CA GLU A 113 -23.50 46.14 1.06
C GLU A 113 -23.04 46.94 -0.17
N ILE A 114 -22.55 46.24 -1.19
CA ILE A 114 -22.18 46.83 -2.48
C ILE A 114 -23.43 47.30 -3.24
N GLU A 115 -24.51 46.52 -3.25
CA GLU A 115 -25.79 46.92 -3.87
C GLU A 115 -26.36 48.20 -3.23
N ASN A 116 -26.14 48.39 -1.92
CA ASN A 116 -26.55 49.58 -1.19
C ASN A 116 -25.64 50.81 -1.44
N ASN A 117 -24.53 50.68 -2.18
CA ASN A 117 -23.60 51.77 -2.50
C ASN A 117 -23.59 52.10 -4.01
N PRO A 118 -24.29 53.16 -4.45
CA PRO A 118 -24.41 53.52 -5.87
C PRO A 118 -23.08 53.92 -6.55
N SER A 119 -22.08 54.28 -5.75
CA SER A 119 -20.75 54.71 -6.20
C SER A 119 -19.73 53.56 -6.33
N PHE A 120 -20.13 52.33 -6.04
CA PHE A 120 -19.22 51.19 -6.12
C PHE A 120 -18.86 50.83 -7.57
N ASP A 121 -17.60 50.47 -7.79
CA ASP A 121 -17.07 50.13 -9.11
C ASP A 121 -17.69 48.81 -9.62
N ARG A 122 -18.39 48.88 -10.76
CA ARG A 122 -19.09 47.74 -11.36
C ARG A 122 -18.13 46.69 -11.92
N ASP A 123 -16.94 47.07 -12.36
CA ASP A 123 -15.94 46.14 -12.89
C ASP A 123 -15.35 45.30 -11.75
N ILE A 124 -15.15 45.90 -10.57
CA ILE A 124 -14.73 45.19 -9.35
C ILE A 124 -15.81 44.23 -8.87
N LEU A 125 -17.08 44.66 -8.88
CA LEU A 125 -18.22 43.79 -8.52
C LEU A 125 -18.31 42.56 -9.44
N LYS A 126 -18.10 42.75 -10.75
CA LYS A 126 -18.09 41.65 -11.71
C LYS A 126 -16.97 40.65 -11.42
N LEU A 127 -15.75 41.14 -11.20
CA LEU A 127 -14.59 40.30 -10.87
C LEU A 127 -14.82 39.52 -9.57
N PHE A 128 -15.42 40.15 -8.56
CA PHE A 128 -15.73 39.52 -7.28
C PHE A 128 -16.72 38.36 -7.43
N ASN A 129 -17.78 38.54 -8.21
CA ASN A 129 -18.75 37.47 -8.48
C ASN A 129 -18.13 36.32 -9.30
N GLU A 130 -17.30 36.63 -10.29
CA GLU A 130 -16.58 35.62 -11.07
C GLU A 130 -15.67 34.76 -10.17
N MET A 131 -14.95 35.36 -9.23
CA MET A 131 -14.11 34.62 -8.27
C MET A 131 -14.93 33.73 -7.31
N GLN A 132 -16.12 34.18 -6.88
CA GLN A 132 -17.00 33.36 -6.05
C GLN A 132 -17.53 32.13 -6.80
N GLU A 133 -17.93 32.33 -8.05
CA GLU A 133 -18.43 31.25 -8.90
C GLU A 133 -17.33 30.23 -9.22
N GLU A 134 -16.12 30.69 -9.54
CA GLU A 134 -14.96 29.83 -9.76
C GLU A 134 -14.59 29.03 -8.50
N ALA A 135 -14.61 29.67 -7.32
CA ALA A 135 -14.35 28.99 -6.06
C ALA A 135 -15.39 27.88 -5.76
N LYS A 136 -16.66 28.15 -6.06
CA LYS A 136 -17.74 27.16 -5.91
C LYS A 136 -17.55 25.98 -6.85
N GLU A 137 -17.24 26.24 -8.13
CA GLU A 137 -17.02 25.20 -9.13
C GLU A 137 -15.81 24.31 -8.77
N LEU A 138 -14.70 24.91 -8.34
CA LEU A 138 -13.51 24.16 -7.92
C LEU A 138 -13.77 23.26 -6.71
N ILE A 139 -14.57 23.71 -5.74
CA ILE A 139 -14.98 22.91 -4.58
C ILE A 139 -15.87 21.73 -4.98
N GLU A 140 -16.86 21.98 -5.86
CA GLU A 140 -17.72 20.91 -6.38
C GLU A 140 -16.91 19.86 -7.15
N ASN A 141 -15.99 20.30 -8.01
CA ASN A 141 -15.10 19.43 -8.78
C ASN A 141 -14.20 18.58 -7.86
N LEU A 142 -13.65 19.18 -6.80
CA LEU A 142 -12.83 18.49 -5.80
C LEU A 142 -13.64 17.45 -5.01
N SER A 143 -14.91 17.75 -4.68
CA SER A 143 -15.81 16.81 -3.99
C SER A 143 -16.26 15.63 -4.85
N SER A 144 -16.23 15.77 -6.17
CA SER A 144 -16.67 14.74 -7.12
C SER A 144 -15.63 13.63 -7.39
N VAL A 145 -14.41 13.75 -6.85
CA VAL A 145 -13.30 12.84 -7.12
C VAL A 145 -13.51 11.48 -6.46
N LYS A 146 -14.02 10.51 -7.24
CA LYS A 146 -14.29 9.13 -6.81
C LYS A 146 -13.05 8.23 -6.70
N GLN A 147 -11.94 8.58 -7.34
CA GLN A 147 -10.68 7.82 -7.27
C GLN A 147 -9.56 8.69 -6.72
N ILE A 148 -9.14 8.38 -5.50
CA ILE A 148 -8.15 9.15 -4.75
C ILE A 148 -6.75 8.70 -5.19
N SER A 149 -6.25 9.34 -6.24
CA SER A 149 -4.83 9.30 -6.61
C SER A 149 -4.29 10.72 -6.65
N SER A 150 -3.01 10.91 -6.36
CA SER A 150 -2.38 12.25 -6.42
C SER A 150 -2.58 12.92 -7.78
N GLU A 151 -2.58 12.13 -8.86
CA GLU A 151 -2.81 12.62 -10.22
C GLU A 151 -4.29 13.00 -10.45
N SER A 152 -5.23 12.20 -9.95
CA SER A 152 -6.67 12.47 -10.03
C SER A 152 -7.03 13.75 -9.28
N ILE A 153 -6.50 13.93 -8.06
CA ILE A 153 -6.72 15.12 -7.23
C ILE A 153 -6.20 16.36 -7.95
N MET A 154 -4.97 16.31 -8.49
CA MET A 154 -4.34 17.42 -9.21
C MET A 154 -5.12 17.81 -10.48
N LYS A 155 -5.71 16.84 -11.18
CA LYS A 155 -6.55 17.11 -12.36
C LYS A 155 -7.85 17.82 -12.01
N SER A 156 -8.43 17.52 -10.85
CA SER A 156 -9.72 18.09 -10.43
C SER A 156 -9.63 19.51 -9.84
N VAL A 157 -8.44 19.94 -9.39
CA VAL A 157 -8.21 21.30 -8.88
C VAL A 157 -7.50 22.22 -9.86
N LYS A 158 -7.21 21.76 -11.08
CA LYS A 158 -6.63 22.64 -12.10
C LYS A 158 -7.70 23.63 -12.55
N PRO A 159 -7.49 24.95 -12.39
CA PRO A 159 -8.41 25.93 -12.95
C PRO A 159 -8.49 25.68 -14.46
N GLY A 160 -9.71 25.60 -14.98
CA GLY A 160 -9.94 25.48 -16.41
C GLY A 160 -9.25 26.66 -17.08
N ILE A 161 -8.34 26.41 -18.01
CA ILE A 161 -7.88 27.45 -18.93
C ILE A 161 -9.15 27.98 -19.58
N GLY A 162 -9.53 29.20 -19.20
CA GLY A 162 -10.80 29.80 -19.59
C GLY A 162 -11.04 29.57 -21.07
N LYS A 163 -12.23 29.07 -21.41
CA LYS A 163 -12.69 29.09 -22.79
C LYS A 163 -12.66 30.54 -23.24
N LYS A 164 -11.57 30.94 -23.90
CA LYS A 164 -11.54 32.13 -24.75
C LYS A 164 -12.64 31.95 -25.78
N ARG A 165 -13.76 32.63 -25.56
CA ARG A 165 -14.71 32.99 -26.61
C ARG A 165 -14.53 34.48 -26.87
#